data_AF-A0A9Q3BYU9-F1
#
_entry.id   AF-A0A9Q3BYU9-F1
#
_cell.length_a   1.000
_cell.length_b   1.000
_cell.length_c   1.000
_cell.angle_alpha   90.00
_cell.angle_beta   90.00
_cell.angle_gamma   90.00
#
_symmetry.space_group_name_H-M   'P 1'
#
loop_
_entity.id
_entity.type
_entity.pdbx_description
1 polymer ?
#
loop_
_entity_poly.entity_id
_entity_poly.type
_entity_poly.pdbx_seq_one_letter_code
_entity_poly.pdbx_strand_id
1 'polypeptide(L)'
;MCCQDLHICQERQEAEIEALISIYSQSSVSILRPPIDNDSYKLRRISISIQIDLAHPVNVQCFSSTNVLEIKNSHHLFTPFRNPSCANQPDLVQLRYLPPFKLIAILPSTYPLRVPPKLELDCDWATFEDQSRASKSINTMWRYGVPASDQSIEGDECIGLCVDWLEHDWIEPNSHHNLSICLQGDSIEDKQAALERFVNHDKLLRREYFLNQDFICGICLEAQRGTKCIQLACCGHIFCRNCLGEYFGLMIKEGTINKVQCCHDECMKRNGTNGNLTPNFPQNEFEKATITPEELDLLVGPILKSRYAELKDKILIESDPRLCFCPIKSCQSLVRPSKFFITHRSETLRICESCGYSFCFICKKTWHGPTNQCAIPYLESLIRNCLDGTDLMRKEIEKKYGRTRLQQLVKDFFEERSSQNWKKNNTTSCVKCGIPVEKSEGCNHMLCPRCQTHFCFRCGSKLNPDEPYGHYSSPQSPCFNQLINHDQNHSDQNAKDDEVYDKYEELARMFLLKL
;
A
#
# COMPACT_ATOMS: atom_id res chain seq x y z
N MET A 1 -42.22 27.95 -50.23
CA MET A 1 -40.76 27.95 -49.96
C MET A 1 -40.03 28.00 -51.28
N CYS A 2 -39.03 28.85 -51.42
CA CYS A 2 -38.14 28.80 -52.59
C CYS A 2 -37.27 27.55 -52.49
N CYS A 3 -37.03 26.84 -53.59
CA CYS A 3 -36.08 25.71 -53.63
C CYS A 3 -34.67 26.13 -53.17
N GLN A 4 -34.35 27.43 -53.25
CA GLN A 4 -33.08 28.01 -52.85
C GLN A 4 -32.86 27.97 -51.33
N ASP A 5 -33.88 28.31 -50.51
CA ASP A 5 -33.78 28.24 -49.04
C ASP A 5 -33.52 26.80 -48.54
N LEU A 6 -34.10 25.81 -49.21
CA LEU A 6 -33.91 24.39 -48.89
C LEU A 6 -32.47 23.92 -49.20
N HIS A 7 -31.90 24.40 -50.31
CA HIS A 7 -30.54 24.06 -50.69
C HIS A 7 -29.52 24.66 -49.71
N ILE A 8 -29.71 25.92 -49.33
CA ILE A 8 -28.88 26.60 -48.32
C ILE A 8 -28.96 25.88 -46.97
N CYS A 9 -30.17 25.50 -46.53
CA CYS A 9 -30.35 24.71 -45.30
C CYS A 9 -29.58 23.38 -45.37
N GLN A 10 -29.60 22.70 -46.51
CA GLN A 10 -28.89 21.44 -46.67
C GLN A 10 -27.36 21.61 -46.60
N GLU A 11 -26.80 22.62 -47.27
CA GLU A 11 -25.35 22.88 -47.24
C GLU A 11 -24.89 23.26 -45.83
N ARG A 12 -25.65 24.11 -45.14
CA ARG A 12 -25.37 24.52 -43.75
C ARG A 12 -25.43 23.34 -42.77
N GLN A 13 -26.41 22.44 -42.93
CA GLN A 13 -26.47 21.20 -42.15
C GLN A 13 -25.26 20.30 -42.40
N GLU A 14 -24.80 20.17 -43.64
CA GLU A 14 -23.63 19.36 -43.98
C GLU A 14 -22.36 19.94 -43.37
N ALA A 15 -22.16 21.26 -43.48
CA ALA A 15 -21.03 21.96 -42.87
C ALA A 15 -21.00 21.82 -41.33
N GLU A 16 -22.16 21.96 -40.65
CA GLU A 16 -22.25 21.79 -39.20
C GLU A 16 -21.89 20.37 -38.77
N ILE A 17 -22.39 19.36 -39.48
CA ILE A 17 -22.12 17.95 -39.19
C ILE A 17 -20.63 17.64 -39.40
N GLU A 18 -20.02 18.13 -40.47
CA GLU A 18 -18.59 17.96 -40.73
C GLU A 18 -17.73 18.62 -39.65
N ALA A 19 -18.09 19.83 -39.22
CA ALA A 19 -17.42 20.51 -38.11
C ALA A 19 -17.50 19.69 -36.81
N LEU A 20 -18.69 19.17 -36.46
CA LEU A 20 -18.88 18.31 -35.29
C LEU A 20 -18.07 17.02 -35.36
N ILE A 21 -18.02 16.36 -36.52
CA ILE A 21 -17.21 15.15 -36.74
C ILE A 21 -15.71 15.46 -36.56
N SER A 22 -15.26 16.63 -37.00
CA SER A 22 -13.87 17.06 -36.84
C SER A 22 -13.50 17.34 -35.38
N ILE A 23 -14.44 17.85 -34.57
CA ILE A 23 -14.19 18.20 -33.16
C ILE A 23 -14.27 16.97 -32.26
N TYR A 24 -15.34 16.17 -32.38
CA TYR A 24 -15.65 15.09 -31.43
C TYR A 24 -15.20 13.69 -31.88
N SER A 25 -14.51 13.60 -33.03
CA SER A 25 -14.13 12.37 -33.73
C SER A 25 -15.31 11.60 -34.37
N GLN A 26 -15.03 10.85 -35.44
CA GLN A 26 -16.03 10.05 -36.19
C GLN A 26 -16.73 8.99 -35.34
N SER A 27 -16.13 8.52 -34.24
CA SER A 27 -16.74 7.53 -33.36
C SER A 27 -17.82 8.10 -32.45
N SER A 28 -17.83 9.42 -32.23
CA SER A 28 -18.77 10.07 -31.31
C SER A 28 -20.00 10.62 -32.04
N VAL A 29 -19.90 10.89 -33.35
CA VAL A 29 -20.99 11.43 -34.16
C VAL A 29 -21.45 10.38 -35.18
N SER A 30 -22.70 9.95 -35.08
CA SER A 30 -23.29 8.96 -36.00
C SER A 30 -24.52 9.52 -36.70
N ILE A 31 -24.57 9.38 -38.03
CA ILE A 31 -25.76 9.70 -38.82
C ILE A 31 -26.70 8.49 -38.77
N LEU A 32 -27.87 8.67 -38.16
CA LEU A 32 -28.87 7.62 -38.04
C LEU A 32 -29.66 7.52 -39.35
N ARG A 33 -29.75 6.31 -39.92
CA ARG A 33 -30.57 6.06 -41.11
C ARG A 33 -32.05 6.21 -40.75
N PRO A 34 -32.88 6.79 -41.64
CA PRO A 34 -34.31 6.86 -41.41
C PRO A 34 -34.90 5.45 -41.32
N PRO A 35 -35.93 5.22 -40.46
CA PRO A 35 -36.66 3.97 -40.46
C PRO A 35 -37.26 3.72 -41.84
N ILE A 36 -37.23 2.46 -42.27
CA ILE A 36 -37.53 2.02 -43.66
C ILE A 36 -38.98 2.34 -44.08
N ASP A 37 -39.88 2.63 -43.14
CA ASP A 37 -41.28 2.95 -43.40
C ASP A 37 -41.63 4.37 -42.93
N ASN A 38 -41.40 5.38 -43.76
CA ASN A 38 -42.34 6.49 -43.98
C ASN A 38 -41.83 7.51 -45.00
N ASP A 39 -42.57 7.63 -46.11
CA ASP A 39 -42.45 8.62 -47.18
C ASP A 39 -42.89 10.03 -46.75
N SER A 40 -42.38 10.53 -45.61
CA SER A 40 -42.72 11.88 -45.13
C SER A 40 -41.47 12.66 -44.74
N TYR A 41 -40.98 13.46 -45.69
CA TYR A 41 -39.97 14.53 -45.56
C TYR A 41 -38.63 14.12 -44.92
N LYS A 42 -37.53 14.26 -45.68
CA LYS A 42 -36.13 13.98 -45.30
C LYS A 42 -35.70 14.66 -43.98
N LEU A 43 -36.06 14.11 -42.83
CA LEU A 43 -35.51 14.51 -41.53
C LEU A 43 -34.15 13.83 -41.36
N ARG A 44 -33.08 14.61 -41.28
CA ARG A 44 -31.76 14.05 -40.93
C ARG A 44 -31.71 13.84 -39.42
N ARG A 45 -31.18 12.70 -38.99
CA ARG A 45 -30.98 12.39 -37.58
C ARG A 45 -29.51 12.15 -37.33
N ILE A 46 -28.95 12.87 -36.36
CA ILE A 46 -27.58 12.66 -35.90
C ILE A 46 -27.60 12.33 -34.40
N SER A 47 -26.70 11.48 -33.97
CA SER A 47 -26.50 11.12 -32.58
C SER A 47 -25.06 11.44 -32.19
N ILE A 48 -24.90 12.24 -31.14
CA ILE A 48 -23.62 12.74 -30.64
C ILE A 48 -23.43 12.18 -29.23
N SER A 49 -22.43 11.33 -29.04
CA SER A 49 -22.04 10.77 -27.75
C SER A 49 -21.14 11.76 -27.01
N ILE A 50 -21.61 12.25 -25.86
CA ILE A 50 -20.94 13.31 -25.08
C ILE A 50 -20.40 12.69 -23.79
N GLN A 51 -19.08 12.82 -23.58
CA GLN A 51 -18.41 12.35 -22.36
C GLN A 51 -18.39 13.46 -21.32
N ILE A 52 -18.83 13.16 -20.11
CA ILE A 52 -18.85 14.15 -19.03
C ILE A 52 -17.56 14.03 -18.19
N ASP A 53 -16.83 15.13 -18.09
CA ASP A 53 -15.77 15.35 -17.09
C ASP A 53 -16.29 16.39 -16.08
N LEU A 54 -16.60 15.93 -14.87
CA LEU A 54 -17.02 16.84 -13.81
C LEU A 54 -15.80 17.60 -13.28
N ALA A 55 -15.93 18.93 -13.15
CA ALA A 55 -14.88 19.76 -12.58
C ALA A 55 -14.44 19.29 -11.18
N HIS A 56 -15.38 18.75 -10.40
CA HIS A 56 -15.11 18.15 -9.09
C HIS A 56 -15.84 16.80 -8.97
N PRO A 57 -15.27 15.81 -8.24
CA PRO A 57 -15.95 14.55 -8.00
C PRO A 57 -17.30 14.75 -7.31
N VAL A 58 -18.32 14.08 -7.82
CA VAL A 58 -19.69 14.11 -7.32
C VAL A 58 -19.99 12.82 -6.55
N ASN A 59 -20.73 12.97 -5.45
CA ASN A 59 -21.21 11.84 -4.67
C ASN A 59 -22.46 11.21 -5.33
N VAL A 60 -22.37 9.94 -5.69
CA VAL A 60 -23.49 9.12 -6.15
C VAL A 60 -23.98 8.24 -5.01
N GLN A 61 -25.29 8.26 -4.76
CA GLN A 61 -25.95 7.41 -3.76
C GLN A 61 -26.81 6.35 -4.44
N CYS A 62 -26.69 5.10 -3.97
CA CYS A 62 -27.67 4.06 -4.28
C CYS A 62 -28.68 4.01 -3.13
N PHE A 63 -29.96 4.36 -3.36
CA PHE A 63 -30.97 4.35 -2.31
C PHE A 63 -31.10 2.98 -1.62
N SER A 64 -31.06 2.99 -0.30
CA SER A 64 -31.96 2.20 0.54
C SER A 64 -32.79 3.17 1.39
N SER A 65 -34.12 2.99 1.33
CA SER A 65 -35.22 3.62 2.10
C SER A 65 -34.93 4.80 3.05
N THR A 66 -35.61 5.93 2.76
CA THR A 66 -36.18 6.92 3.70
C THR A 66 -35.37 7.20 4.98
N ASN A 67 -34.45 8.15 4.93
CA ASN A 67 -34.37 9.27 5.88
C ASN A 67 -33.29 10.26 5.45
N VAL A 68 -33.72 11.49 5.19
CA VAL A 68 -32.84 12.63 4.89
C VAL A 68 -32.09 12.97 6.17
N LEU A 69 -30.77 12.77 6.19
CA LEU A 69 -29.87 13.44 7.11
C LEU A 69 -28.80 14.16 6.28
N GLU A 70 -28.89 15.48 6.29
CA GLU A 70 -27.92 16.40 5.70
C GLU A 70 -26.55 16.18 6.34
N ILE A 71 -25.53 15.88 5.53
CA ILE A 71 -24.13 15.87 5.97
C ILE A 71 -23.38 16.93 5.16
N LYS A 72 -22.81 17.90 5.88
CA LYS A 72 -22.06 19.05 5.34
C LYS A 72 -20.69 18.64 4.81
N ASN A 73 -20.28 19.35 3.76
CA ASN A 73 -19.05 19.24 2.99
C ASN A 73 -17.76 18.95 3.78
N SER A 74 -16.91 18.09 3.22
CA SER A 74 -15.46 18.17 3.42
C SER A 74 -14.72 17.93 2.09
N HIS A 75 -13.95 18.93 1.68
CA HIS A 75 -13.03 18.86 0.56
C HIS A 75 -11.77 18.13 1.02
N HIS A 76 -11.55 16.86 0.66
CA HIS A 76 -10.19 16.28 0.62
C HIS A 76 -10.10 15.10 -0.35
N LEU A 77 -8.89 14.94 -0.88
CA LEU A 77 -8.46 14.18 -2.04
C LEU A 77 -8.49 12.65 -1.82
N PHE A 78 -8.95 11.96 -2.88
CA PHE A 78 -8.66 10.57 -3.32
C PHE A 78 -8.64 9.45 -2.27
N THR A 79 -9.62 8.55 -2.35
CA THR A 79 -9.47 7.06 -2.45
C THR A 79 -10.85 6.40 -2.57
N PRO A 80 -11.03 5.34 -3.39
CA PRO A 80 -12.19 4.47 -3.29
C PRO A 80 -11.82 3.29 -2.38
N PHE A 81 -11.90 3.48 -1.05
CA PHE A 81 -11.79 2.35 -0.11
C PHE A 81 -13.18 1.95 0.39
N ARG A 82 -13.53 0.69 0.13
CA ARG A 82 -14.62 -0.02 0.80
C ARG A 82 -14.27 -0.16 2.29
N ASN A 83 -15.08 0.42 3.18
CA ASN A 83 -15.05 0.12 4.61
C ASN A 83 -16.03 -1.06 4.87
N PRO A 84 -15.58 -2.25 5.34
CA PRO A 84 -16.47 -3.38 5.61
C PRO A 84 -17.18 -3.32 6.98
N SER A 85 -17.04 -2.26 7.77
CA SER A 85 -17.41 -2.27 9.20
C SER A 85 -18.51 -1.28 9.63
N CYS A 86 -19.18 -0.58 8.71
CA CYS A 86 -20.27 0.33 9.08
C CYS A 86 -21.57 0.00 8.32
N ALA A 87 -22.32 -0.99 8.82
CA ALA A 87 -23.51 -1.53 8.16
C ALA A 87 -24.76 -0.62 8.16
N ASN A 88 -24.64 0.72 8.23
CA ASN A 88 -25.80 1.62 8.29
C ASN A 88 -25.57 3.08 7.77
N GLN A 89 -24.58 3.33 6.92
CA GLN A 89 -24.48 4.61 6.18
C GLN A 89 -24.72 4.37 4.69
N PRO A 90 -25.41 5.28 3.96
CA PRO A 90 -25.61 5.12 2.52
C PRO A 90 -24.25 5.10 1.82
N ASP A 91 -24.01 4.09 0.99
CA ASP A 91 -22.79 3.95 0.18
C ASP A 91 -22.67 5.16 -0.77
N LEU A 92 -21.88 6.14 -0.34
CA LEU A 92 -21.53 7.32 -1.12
C LEU A 92 -20.32 6.99 -1.98
N VAL A 93 -20.49 6.98 -3.31
CA VAL A 93 -19.41 6.75 -4.26
C VAL A 93 -19.06 8.05 -4.98
N GLN A 94 -17.79 8.47 -4.94
CA GLN A 94 -17.34 9.67 -5.64
C GLN A 94 -16.89 9.38 -7.06
N LEU A 95 -17.57 9.96 -8.04
CA LEU A 95 -17.27 9.82 -9.46
C LEU A 95 -16.87 11.17 -10.06
N ARG A 96 -15.86 11.17 -10.94
CA ARG A 96 -15.44 12.34 -11.71
C ARG A 96 -15.92 12.23 -13.16
N TYR A 97 -15.84 11.03 -13.72
CA TYR A 97 -16.30 10.77 -15.09
C TYR A 97 -17.57 9.95 -15.07
N LEU A 98 -18.63 10.48 -15.68
CA LEU A 98 -19.90 9.77 -15.83
C LEU A 98 -19.95 9.07 -17.20
N PRO A 99 -20.69 7.95 -17.34
CA PRO A 99 -20.91 7.34 -18.64
C PRO A 99 -21.47 8.34 -19.65
N PRO A 100 -21.06 8.24 -20.93
CA PRO A 100 -21.49 9.17 -21.93
C PRO A 100 -23.00 9.06 -22.16
N PHE A 101 -23.63 10.19 -22.46
CA PHE A 101 -25.02 10.23 -22.93
C PHE A 101 -25.06 10.64 -24.39
N LYS A 102 -26.20 10.44 -25.04
CA LYS A 102 -26.36 10.77 -26.46
C LYS A 102 -27.28 11.97 -26.61
N LEU A 103 -26.82 12.98 -27.35
CA LEU A 103 -27.68 14.01 -27.91
C LEU A 103 -28.17 13.54 -29.29
N ILE A 104 -29.47 13.31 -29.42
CA ILE A 104 -30.13 12.99 -30.67
C ILE A 104 -30.69 14.29 -31.25
N ALA A 105 -30.12 14.73 -32.37
CA ALA A 105 -30.60 15.89 -33.10
C ALA A 105 -31.36 15.47 -34.36
N ILE A 106 -32.62 15.88 -34.43
CA ILE A 106 -33.51 15.67 -35.58
C ILE A 106 -33.61 17.00 -36.31
N LEU A 107 -33.05 17.07 -37.51
CA LEU A 107 -32.91 18.27 -38.31
C LEU A 107 -34.04 18.32 -39.35
N PRO A 108 -34.97 19.29 -39.25
CA PRO A 108 -35.90 19.61 -40.32
C PRO A 108 -35.16 20.02 -41.59
N SER A 109 -35.78 19.84 -42.76
CA SER A 109 -35.20 20.31 -44.03
C SER A 109 -35.05 21.83 -44.13
N THR A 110 -35.65 22.57 -43.19
CA THR A 110 -35.63 24.04 -43.11
C THR A 110 -34.76 24.59 -41.97
N TYR A 111 -34.06 23.73 -41.24
CA TYR A 111 -33.01 24.13 -40.30
C TYR A 111 -31.70 24.43 -41.05
N PRO A 112 -30.92 25.47 -40.72
CA PRO A 112 -31.09 26.36 -39.56
C PRO A 112 -31.98 27.58 -39.76
N LEU A 113 -32.39 27.88 -41.00
CA LEU A 113 -32.96 29.21 -41.32
C LEU A 113 -34.34 29.49 -40.73
N ARG A 114 -35.23 28.49 -40.63
CA ARG A 114 -36.67 28.72 -40.31
C ARG A 114 -37.16 28.03 -39.05
N VAL A 115 -36.71 26.80 -38.80
CA VAL A 115 -37.21 25.95 -37.71
C VAL A 115 -36.02 25.38 -36.94
N PRO A 116 -36.03 25.41 -35.59
CA PRO A 116 -34.97 24.82 -34.79
C PRO A 116 -34.91 23.30 -34.97
N PRO A 117 -33.76 22.67 -34.66
CA PRO A 117 -33.68 21.23 -34.62
C PRO A 117 -34.45 20.71 -33.40
N LYS A 118 -35.05 19.53 -33.52
CA LYS A 118 -35.62 18.85 -32.33
C LYS A 118 -34.50 18.07 -31.67
N LEU A 119 -34.19 18.45 -30.44
CA LEU A 119 -33.08 17.90 -29.66
C LEU A 119 -33.64 17.02 -28.54
N GLU A 120 -33.19 15.77 -28.48
CA GLU A 120 -33.58 14.77 -27.49
C GLU A 120 -32.33 14.23 -26.79
N LEU A 121 -32.39 14.07 -25.48
CA LEU A 121 -31.30 13.48 -24.69
C LEU A 121 -31.64 12.02 -24.41
N ASP A 122 -30.78 11.12 -24.86
CA ASP A 122 -30.80 9.71 -24.52
C ASP A 122 -29.74 9.45 -23.44
N CYS A 123 -30.23 9.40 -22.20
CA CYS A 123 -29.45 9.24 -21.00
C CYS A 123 -30.20 8.32 -20.04
N ASP A 124 -29.55 7.24 -19.62
CA ASP A 124 -30.16 6.20 -18.77
C ASP A 124 -30.06 6.50 -17.27
N TRP A 125 -29.30 7.54 -16.90
CA TRP A 125 -29.05 7.89 -15.51
C TRP A 125 -29.55 9.27 -15.10
N ALA A 126 -29.77 10.18 -16.05
CA ALA A 126 -30.35 11.49 -15.76
C ALA A 126 -31.85 11.34 -15.47
N THR A 127 -32.36 12.09 -14.50
CA THR A 127 -33.81 12.08 -14.20
C THR A 127 -34.61 12.70 -15.33
N PHE A 128 -35.91 12.39 -15.41
CA PHE A 128 -36.81 13.03 -16.37
C PHE A 128 -36.82 14.56 -16.22
N GLU A 129 -36.69 15.07 -14.99
CA GLU A 129 -36.64 16.49 -14.71
C GLU A 129 -35.37 17.14 -15.25
N ASP A 130 -34.21 16.51 -15.07
CA ASP A 130 -32.94 16.96 -15.64
C ASP A 130 -32.96 16.97 -17.17
N GLN A 131 -33.47 15.89 -17.78
CA GLN A 131 -33.62 15.81 -19.23
C GLN A 131 -34.59 16.88 -19.76
N SER A 132 -35.68 17.17 -19.03
CA SER A 132 -36.64 18.22 -19.39
C SER A 132 -36.02 19.62 -19.28
N ARG A 133 -35.24 19.88 -18.21
CA ARG A 133 -34.53 21.15 -18.01
C ARG A 133 -33.50 21.39 -19.11
N ALA A 134 -32.67 20.39 -19.40
CA ALA A 134 -31.67 20.47 -20.45
C ALA A 134 -32.33 20.66 -21.82
N SER A 135 -33.36 19.87 -22.16
CA SER A 135 -34.11 20.02 -23.41
C SER A 135 -34.72 21.42 -23.56
N LYS A 136 -35.28 22.01 -22.49
CA LYS A 136 -35.80 23.39 -22.54
C LYS A 136 -34.69 24.39 -22.81
N SER A 137 -33.56 24.30 -22.09
CA SER A 137 -32.44 25.23 -22.20
C SER A 137 -31.81 25.21 -23.60
N ILE A 138 -31.56 24.01 -24.12
CA ILE A 138 -31.03 23.79 -25.46
C ILE A 138 -31.99 24.32 -26.54
N ASN A 139 -33.30 24.06 -26.42
CA ASN A 139 -34.30 24.60 -27.36
C ASN A 139 -34.41 26.15 -27.30
N THR A 140 -33.96 26.78 -26.21
CA THR A 140 -33.88 28.25 -26.14
C THR A 140 -32.61 28.82 -26.77
N MET A 141 -31.52 28.06 -26.86
CA MET A 141 -30.23 28.55 -27.40
C MET A 141 -30.32 28.98 -28.87
N TRP A 142 -31.07 28.24 -29.69
CA TRP A 142 -31.33 28.65 -31.08
C TRP A 142 -32.01 30.03 -31.18
N ARG A 143 -32.78 30.45 -30.16
CA ARG A 143 -33.47 31.75 -30.15
C ARG A 143 -32.57 32.92 -29.76
N TYR A 144 -31.50 32.66 -29.00
CA TYR A 144 -30.55 33.70 -28.55
C TYR A 144 -29.41 33.96 -29.56
N GLY A 145 -29.21 33.05 -30.53
CA GLY A 145 -28.31 33.27 -31.66
C GLY A 145 -28.83 34.27 -32.70
N VAL A 146 -30.10 34.69 -32.61
CA VAL A 146 -30.70 35.70 -33.49
C VAL A 146 -30.50 37.08 -32.86
N PRO A 147 -29.69 37.99 -33.45
CA PRO A 147 -29.56 39.34 -32.92
C PRO A 147 -30.93 40.03 -32.92
N ALA A 148 -31.33 40.56 -31.76
CA ALA A 148 -32.66 41.14 -31.51
C ALA A 148 -33.01 42.36 -32.40
N SER A 149 -32.11 42.79 -33.29
CA SER A 149 -32.23 44.01 -34.08
C SER A 149 -32.60 43.81 -35.55
N ASP A 150 -32.59 42.59 -36.11
CA ASP A 150 -32.93 42.38 -37.52
C ASP A 150 -34.29 41.68 -37.70
N GLN A 151 -35.17 42.33 -38.47
CA GLN A 151 -36.51 41.82 -38.81
C GLN A 151 -36.48 40.69 -39.87
N SER A 152 -35.30 40.22 -40.27
CA SER A 152 -35.12 38.98 -41.01
C SER A 152 -34.91 37.83 -40.02
N ILE A 153 -35.98 37.07 -39.76
CA ILE A 153 -35.93 35.84 -38.94
C ILE A 153 -35.19 34.77 -39.76
N GLU A 154 -33.86 34.84 -39.78
CA GLU A 154 -32.97 33.77 -40.24
C GLU A 154 -32.25 33.23 -39.02
N GLY A 155 -32.48 31.94 -38.72
CA GLY A 155 -31.75 31.23 -37.66
C GLY A 155 -30.39 30.72 -38.13
N ASP A 156 -29.52 30.40 -37.17
CA ASP A 156 -28.15 29.90 -37.38
C ASP A 156 -27.94 28.49 -36.81
N GLU A 157 -26.82 27.87 -37.18
CA GLU A 157 -26.36 26.58 -36.64
C GLU A 157 -26.14 26.68 -35.11
N CYS A 158 -26.73 25.76 -34.34
CA CYS A 158 -26.67 25.84 -32.88
C CYS A 158 -26.27 24.52 -32.19
N ILE A 159 -26.08 23.42 -32.93
CA ILE A 159 -25.79 22.10 -32.35
C ILE A 159 -24.44 22.12 -31.64
N GLY A 160 -23.42 22.76 -32.22
CA GLY A 160 -22.11 22.91 -31.56
C GLY A 160 -22.20 23.62 -30.21
N LEU A 161 -22.96 24.72 -30.14
CA LEU A 161 -23.21 25.44 -28.88
C LEU A 161 -23.98 24.59 -27.87
N CYS A 162 -24.94 23.81 -28.35
CA CYS A 162 -25.70 22.90 -27.50
C CYS A 162 -24.81 21.80 -26.90
N VAL A 163 -23.88 21.25 -27.68
CA VAL A 163 -22.93 20.23 -27.20
C VAL A 163 -21.97 20.83 -26.17
N ASP A 164 -21.39 22.01 -26.45
CA ASP A 164 -20.47 22.69 -25.52
C ASP A 164 -21.14 22.99 -24.15
N TRP A 165 -22.38 23.48 -24.16
CA TRP A 165 -23.16 23.70 -22.93
C TRP A 165 -23.47 22.39 -22.20
N LEU A 166 -23.74 21.32 -22.96
CA LEU A 166 -23.93 19.96 -22.43
C LEU A 166 -22.64 19.29 -21.93
N GLU A 167 -21.47 19.87 -22.19
CA GLU A 167 -20.22 19.39 -21.61
C GLU A 167 -19.92 20.07 -20.29
N HIS A 168 -20.26 21.36 -20.15
CA HIS A 168 -19.77 22.20 -19.06
C HIS A 168 -20.85 22.63 -18.05
N ASP A 169 -22.08 22.91 -18.51
CA ASP A 169 -23.03 23.71 -17.73
C ASP A 169 -24.34 22.96 -17.37
N TRP A 170 -24.67 21.88 -18.07
CA TRP A 170 -25.97 21.21 -17.86
C TRP A 170 -26.10 20.49 -16.51
N ILE A 171 -24.96 20.18 -15.89
CA ILE A 171 -24.83 19.57 -14.55
C ILE A 171 -24.20 20.59 -13.59
N GLU A 172 -24.68 21.83 -13.56
CA GLU A 172 -24.34 22.69 -12.43
C GLU A 172 -25.06 22.21 -11.16
N PRO A 173 -24.34 22.04 -10.03
CA PRO A 173 -24.97 21.84 -8.74
C PRO A 173 -25.67 23.15 -8.36
N ASN A 174 -26.99 23.21 -8.52
CA ASN A 174 -27.78 24.24 -7.86
C ASN A 174 -27.35 24.30 -6.39
N SER A 175 -27.10 25.50 -5.87
CA SER A 175 -26.36 25.85 -4.65
C SER A 175 -26.80 25.19 -3.32
N HIS A 176 -27.75 24.24 -3.35
CA HIS A 176 -28.20 23.46 -2.21
C HIS A 176 -28.40 21.96 -2.45
N HIS A 177 -28.05 21.39 -3.61
CA HIS A 177 -28.24 19.96 -3.87
C HIS A 177 -26.95 19.28 -4.36
N ASN A 178 -26.43 18.35 -3.54
CA ASN A 178 -25.54 17.30 -4.03
C ASN A 178 -26.23 16.65 -5.23
N LEU A 179 -25.56 16.59 -6.39
CA LEU A 179 -26.09 15.91 -7.56
C LEU A 179 -26.26 14.41 -7.24
N SER A 180 -27.43 14.04 -6.73
CA SER A 180 -27.80 12.67 -6.44
C SER A 180 -28.21 12.01 -7.74
N ILE A 181 -27.28 11.31 -8.39
CA ILE A 181 -27.61 10.47 -9.53
C ILE A 181 -28.45 9.30 -9.01
N CYS A 182 -29.76 9.39 -9.21
CA CYS A 182 -30.70 8.33 -8.88
C CYS A 182 -30.64 7.26 -9.97
N LEU A 183 -29.89 6.19 -9.71
CA LEU A 183 -29.83 5.06 -10.63
C LEU A 183 -31.24 4.50 -10.85
N GLN A 184 -31.69 4.56 -12.10
CA GLN A 184 -33.00 4.06 -12.51
C GLN A 184 -32.96 2.53 -12.52
N GLY A 185 -34.03 1.90 -12.02
CA GLY A 185 -34.15 0.46 -11.93
C GLY A 185 -35.32 0.06 -11.04
N ASP A 186 -36.10 -0.92 -11.51
CA ASP A 186 -37.24 -1.46 -10.76
C ASP A 186 -36.78 -2.38 -9.62
N SER A 187 -35.61 -3.01 -9.79
CA SER A 187 -34.98 -3.89 -8.80
C SER A 187 -33.71 -3.28 -8.16
N ILE A 188 -33.29 -3.86 -7.03
CA ILE A 188 -32.03 -3.52 -6.36
C ILE A 188 -30.83 -3.95 -7.21
N GLU A 189 -30.96 -5.07 -7.92
CA GLU A 189 -29.92 -5.66 -8.78
C GLU A 189 -29.60 -4.75 -9.97
N ASP A 190 -30.62 -4.15 -10.58
CA ASP A 190 -30.43 -3.19 -11.69
C ASP A 190 -29.66 -1.95 -11.24
N LYS A 191 -29.97 -1.44 -10.05
CA LYS A 191 -29.29 -0.29 -9.47
C LYS A 191 -27.83 -0.61 -9.11
N GLN A 192 -27.55 -1.81 -8.62
CA GLN A 192 -26.18 -2.25 -8.35
C GLN A 192 -25.39 -2.42 -9.64
N ALA A 193 -25.95 -3.05 -10.67
CA ALA A 193 -25.31 -3.19 -11.98
C ALA A 193 -25.02 -1.82 -12.62
N ALA A 194 -25.95 -0.87 -12.50
CA ALA A 194 -25.74 0.50 -12.96
C ALA A 194 -24.61 1.19 -12.20
N LEU A 195 -24.53 1.03 -10.86
CA LEU A 195 -23.44 1.61 -10.06
C LEU A 195 -22.09 1.01 -10.44
N GLU A 196 -22.00 -0.31 -10.63
CA GLU A 196 -20.77 -0.99 -11.05
C GLU A 196 -20.29 -0.48 -12.41
N ARG A 197 -21.20 -0.30 -13.37
CA ARG A 197 -20.89 0.28 -14.67
C ARG A 197 -20.27 1.68 -14.53
N PHE A 198 -20.85 2.53 -13.68
CA PHE A 198 -20.38 3.89 -13.44
C PHE A 198 -18.99 3.91 -12.82
N VAL A 199 -18.78 3.11 -11.78
CA VAL A 199 -17.49 2.97 -11.11
C VAL A 199 -16.43 2.46 -12.06
N ASN A 200 -16.77 1.49 -12.91
CA ASN A 200 -15.84 0.95 -13.89
C ASN A 200 -15.48 1.99 -14.96
N HIS A 201 -16.45 2.76 -15.44
CA HIS A 201 -16.22 3.86 -16.39
C HIS A 201 -15.29 4.94 -15.81
N ASP A 202 -15.59 5.40 -14.59
CA ASP A 202 -14.76 6.39 -13.89
C ASP A 202 -13.33 5.88 -13.67
N LYS A 203 -13.16 4.62 -13.26
CA LYS A 203 -11.85 3.98 -13.10
C LYS A 203 -11.07 3.92 -14.41
N LEU A 204 -11.73 3.56 -15.52
CA LEU A 204 -11.09 3.48 -16.83
C LEU A 204 -10.60 4.85 -17.29
N LEU A 205 -11.44 5.88 -17.22
CA LEU A 205 -11.05 7.22 -17.66
C LEU A 205 -10.02 7.89 -16.74
N ARG A 206 -10.11 7.70 -15.42
CA ARG A 206 -9.05 8.13 -14.49
C ARG A 206 -7.72 7.47 -14.82
N ARG A 207 -7.73 6.18 -15.17
CA ARG A 207 -6.54 5.45 -15.58
C ARG A 207 -5.99 6.00 -16.90
N GLU A 208 -6.81 6.18 -17.92
CA GLU A 208 -6.39 6.78 -19.20
C GLU A 208 -5.82 8.19 -18.99
N TYR A 209 -6.48 9.02 -18.19
CA TYR A 209 -5.99 10.34 -17.84
C TYR A 209 -4.62 10.25 -17.15
N PHE A 210 -4.48 9.39 -16.13
CA PHE A 210 -3.20 9.16 -15.47
C PHE A 210 -2.12 8.74 -16.46
N LEU A 211 -2.38 7.77 -17.33
CA LEU A 211 -1.39 7.29 -18.31
C LEU A 211 -0.93 8.39 -19.29
N ASN A 212 -1.79 9.35 -19.59
CA ASN A 212 -1.53 10.47 -20.50
C ASN A 212 -0.95 11.72 -19.82
N GLN A 213 -0.86 11.75 -18.50
CA GLN A 213 -0.26 12.84 -17.73
C GLN A 213 1.22 12.56 -17.42
N ASP A 214 1.96 13.62 -17.14
CA ASP A 214 3.36 13.55 -16.71
C ASP A 214 3.45 13.85 -15.21
N PHE A 215 4.25 13.06 -14.49
CA PHE A 215 4.41 13.16 -13.04
C PHE A 215 5.89 13.23 -12.66
N ILE A 216 6.20 14.05 -11.66
CA ILE A 216 7.56 14.15 -11.11
C ILE A 216 7.74 13.06 -10.05
N CYS A 217 8.72 12.18 -10.25
CA CYS A 217 9.00 11.13 -9.29
C CYS A 217 9.74 11.67 -8.06
N GLY A 218 9.24 11.41 -6.85
CA GLY A 218 9.92 11.83 -5.61
C GLY A 218 11.25 11.13 -5.28
N ILE A 219 11.69 10.15 -6.09
CA ILE A 219 12.95 9.43 -5.88
C ILE A 219 14.04 9.97 -6.83
N CYS A 220 13.78 9.96 -8.14
CA CYS A 220 14.75 10.46 -9.13
C CYS A 220 14.58 11.95 -9.49
N LEU A 221 13.48 12.58 -9.06
CA LEU A 221 13.12 13.98 -9.35
C LEU A 221 12.92 14.28 -10.85
N GLU A 222 12.75 13.25 -11.69
CA GLU A 222 12.48 13.40 -13.11
C GLU A 222 10.98 13.32 -13.43
N ALA A 223 10.58 14.04 -14.48
CA ALA A 223 9.25 13.94 -15.07
C ALA A 223 9.13 12.64 -15.89
N GLN A 224 8.12 11.84 -15.56
CA GLN A 224 7.86 10.54 -16.19
C GLN A 224 6.39 10.46 -16.59
N ARG A 225 6.13 9.96 -17.80
CA ARG A 225 4.78 9.68 -18.29
C ARG A 225 4.09 8.69 -17.35
N GLY A 226 2.79 8.85 -17.11
CA GLY A 226 2.01 7.95 -16.25
C GLY A 226 2.12 6.47 -16.61
N THR A 227 2.37 6.15 -17.88
CA THR A 227 2.68 4.79 -18.36
C THR A 227 3.88 4.14 -17.65
N LYS A 228 4.88 4.93 -17.24
CA LYS A 228 6.07 4.49 -16.50
C LYS A 228 5.94 4.68 -14.98
N CYS A 229 4.83 5.21 -14.51
CA CYS A 229 4.58 5.50 -13.11
C CYS A 229 3.62 4.50 -12.48
N ILE A 230 3.60 4.51 -11.15
CA ILE A 230 2.61 3.82 -10.33
C ILE A 230 2.06 4.83 -9.32
N GLN A 231 0.76 4.77 -9.07
CA GLN A 231 0.10 5.46 -7.97
C GLN A 231 -0.21 4.44 -6.88
N LEU A 232 0.30 4.64 -5.68
CA LEU A 232 0.10 3.71 -4.56
C LEU A 232 -1.32 3.85 -4.00
N ALA A 233 -2.07 2.76 -3.94
CA ALA A 233 -3.45 2.74 -3.45
C ALA A 233 -3.55 3.18 -1.98
N CYS A 234 -2.54 2.85 -1.17
CA CYS A 234 -2.53 3.12 0.27
C CYS A 234 -2.39 4.60 0.64
N CYS A 235 -1.90 5.45 -0.26
CA CYS A 235 -1.61 6.86 0.05
C CYS A 235 -1.75 7.84 -1.12
N GLY A 236 -2.00 7.37 -2.34
CA GLY A 236 -2.17 8.20 -3.53
C GLY A 236 -0.87 8.77 -4.13
N HIS A 237 0.29 8.56 -3.51
CA HIS A 237 1.58 9.07 -4.01
C HIS A 237 2.04 8.35 -5.28
N ILE A 238 2.72 9.09 -6.16
CA ILE A 238 3.12 8.64 -7.49
C ILE A 238 4.64 8.54 -7.60
N PHE A 239 5.13 7.41 -8.12
CA PHE A 239 6.56 7.17 -8.35
C PHE A 239 6.81 6.53 -9.71
N CYS A 240 8.03 6.72 -10.24
CA CYS A 240 8.51 5.95 -11.37
C CYS A 240 8.63 4.46 -10.97
N ARG A 241 8.12 3.55 -11.80
CA ARG A 241 8.13 2.10 -11.51
C ARG A 241 9.54 1.56 -11.30
N ASN A 242 10.50 2.05 -12.10
CA ASN A 242 11.90 1.65 -12.00
C ASN A 242 12.48 2.00 -10.61
N CYS A 243 12.31 3.25 -10.20
CA CYS A 243 12.84 3.82 -8.96
C CYS A 243 12.31 3.06 -7.73
N LEU A 244 10.98 2.88 -7.68
CA LEU A 244 10.35 2.22 -6.54
C LEU A 244 10.60 0.71 -6.56
N GLY A 245 10.63 0.10 -7.74
CA GLY A 245 10.96 -1.32 -7.93
C GLY A 245 12.40 -1.66 -7.53
N GLU A 246 13.38 -0.84 -7.93
CA GLU A 246 14.78 -1.00 -7.51
C GLU A 246 14.94 -0.85 -6.00
N TYR A 247 14.31 0.17 -5.40
CA TYR A 247 14.33 0.39 -3.96
C TYR A 247 13.72 -0.81 -3.20
N PHE A 248 12.51 -1.25 -3.56
CA PHE A 248 11.88 -2.41 -2.92
C PHE A 248 12.70 -3.68 -3.16
N GLY A 249 13.22 -3.88 -4.37
CA GLY A 249 14.06 -5.01 -4.71
C GLY A 249 15.32 -5.07 -3.85
N LEU A 250 15.96 -3.93 -3.58
CA LEU A 250 17.09 -3.83 -2.67
C LEU A 250 16.71 -4.20 -1.23
N MET A 251 15.64 -3.61 -0.69
CA MET A 251 15.19 -3.91 0.68
C MET A 251 14.82 -5.39 0.88
N ILE A 252 14.20 -6.01 -0.12
CA ILE A 252 13.86 -7.44 -0.09
C ILE A 252 15.13 -8.32 -0.16
N LYS A 253 16.12 -7.93 -0.97
CA LYS A 253 17.40 -8.65 -1.03
C LYS A 253 18.14 -8.58 0.31
N GLU A 254 18.21 -7.40 0.91
CA GLU A 254 18.83 -7.16 2.23
C GLU A 254 18.06 -7.74 3.42
N GLY A 255 16.79 -8.12 3.23
CA GLY A 255 15.94 -8.66 4.30
C GLY A 255 15.29 -7.60 5.19
N THR A 256 15.37 -6.33 4.80
CA THR A 256 14.82 -5.17 5.53
C THR A 256 13.36 -4.89 5.13
N ILE A 257 12.48 -5.90 5.22
CA ILE A 257 11.10 -5.80 4.70
C ILE A 257 10.23 -4.71 5.34
N ASN A 258 10.57 -4.27 6.55
CA ASN A 258 9.89 -3.15 7.23
C ASN A 258 10.02 -1.81 6.48
N LYS A 259 10.99 -1.70 5.55
CA LYS A 259 11.23 -0.52 4.72
C LYS A 259 10.51 -0.57 3.35
N VAL A 260 9.80 -1.67 3.05
CA VAL A 260 8.96 -1.81 1.86
C VAL A 260 7.64 -1.07 2.09
N GLN A 261 7.71 0.25 2.03
CA GLN A 261 6.60 1.19 2.23
C GLN A 261 6.80 2.43 1.35
N CYS A 262 5.76 3.28 1.25
CA CYS A 262 5.80 4.50 0.46
C CYS A 262 6.98 5.42 0.84
N CYS A 263 7.77 5.85 -0.15
CA CYS A 263 8.96 6.70 0.02
C CYS A 263 8.66 8.19 0.23
N HIS A 264 7.39 8.61 0.27
CA HIS A 264 7.04 10.01 0.45
C HIS A 264 7.23 10.47 1.91
N ASP A 265 7.74 11.69 2.10
CA ASP A 265 8.07 12.25 3.42
C ASP A 265 6.89 12.22 4.40
N GLU A 266 5.69 12.57 3.94
CA GLU A 266 4.48 12.55 4.78
C GLU A 266 4.12 11.13 5.23
N CYS A 267 4.29 10.13 4.36
CA CYS A 267 4.02 8.74 4.69
C CYS A 267 5.07 8.18 5.65
N MET A 268 6.33 8.54 5.47
CA MET A 268 7.43 8.12 6.35
C MET A 268 7.26 8.69 7.77
N LYS A 269 6.83 9.95 7.90
CA LYS A 269 6.53 10.58 9.20
C LYS A 269 5.36 9.90 9.92
N ARG A 270 4.27 9.60 9.20
CA ARG A 270 3.09 8.90 9.76
C ARG A 270 3.43 7.52 10.34
N ASN A 271 4.34 6.77 9.72
CA ASN A 271 4.73 5.43 10.18
C ASN A 271 5.79 5.45 11.32
N GLY A 272 6.42 6.60 11.59
CA GLY A 272 7.44 6.78 12.64
C GLY A 272 6.89 7.28 13.98
N THR A 273 5.79 8.04 13.98
CA THR A 273 5.17 8.58 15.20
C THR A 273 4.05 7.66 15.70
N ASN A 274 4.17 7.15 16.92
CA ASN A 274 3.01 6.60 17.63
C ASN A 274 2.01 7.73 17.88
N GLY A 275 1.04 7.87 16.98
CA GLY A 275 -0.30 8.34 17.31
C GLY A 275 -0.47 9.79 17.73
N ASN A 276 0.37 10.74 17.30
CA ASN A 276 0.04 12.16 17.43
C ASN A 276 0.65 12.96 16.27
N LEU A 277 -0.18 13.34 15.29
CA LEU A 277 -0.31 14.73 14.80
C LEU A 277 -1.35 14.87 13.66
N THR A 278 -2.14 15.94 13.79
CA THR A 278 -3.13 16.60 12.90
C THR A 278 -4.62 16.21 13.07
N PRO A 279 -5.54 17.18 13.35
CA PRO A 279 -6.97 16.92 13.63
C PRO A 279 -7.86 16.57 12.42
N ASN A 280 -7.32 16.49 11.20
CA ASN A 280 -8.15 16.44 9.98
C ASN A 280 -8.14 15.11 9.23
N PHE A 281 -7.54 14.06 9.79
CA PHE A 281 -7.65 12.71 9.23
C PHE A 281 -8.43 11.82 10.22
N PRO A 282 -9.50 11.12 9.77
CA PRO A 282 -10.31 10.30 10.65
C PRO A 282 -9.42 9.28 11.37
N GLN A 283 -9.39 9.37 12.70
CA GLN A 283 -8.62 8.56 13.63
C GLN A 283 -9.21 7.15 13.78
N ASN A 284 -9.60 6.51 12.67
CA ASN A 284 -10.20 5.19 12.69
C ASN A 284 -9.12 4.15 12.40
N GLU A 285 -8.71 3.46 13.48
CA GLU A 285 -8.27 2.06 13.53
C GLU A 285 -7.25 1.57 12.48
N PHE A 286 -5.97 1.82 12.78
CA PHE A 286 -4.81 0.95 12.56
C PHE A 286 -4.90 -0.19 11.51
N GLU A 287 -4.84 0.17 10.23
CA GLU A 287 -4.03 -0.60 9.27
C GLU A 287 -2.87 0.28 8.80
N LYS A 288 -1.66 -0.14 9.15
CA LYS A 288 -0.42 0.44 8.62
C LYS A 288 -0.55 0.45 7.09
N ALA A 289 -0.53 1.61 6.45
CA ALA A 289 -0.65 1.74 4.99
C ALA A 289 0.38 0.80 4.31
N THR A 290 -0.09 -0.36 3.85
CA THR A 290 0.76 -1.45 3.37
C THR A 290 0.59 -1.58 1.86
N ILE A 291 1.71 -1.82 1.17
CA ILE A 291 1.72 -2.07 -0.28
C ILE A 291 0.95 -3.37 -0.57
N THR A 292 0.05 -3.34 -1.56
CA THR A 292 -0.76 -4.53 -1.87
C THR A 292 0.09 -5.62 -2.55
N PRO A 293 -0.29 -6.90 -2.45
CA PRO A 293 0.41 -7.98 -3.15
C PRO A 293 0.46 -7.81 -4.68
N GLU A 294 -0.54 -7.14 -5.27
CA GLU A 294 -0.62 -6.85 -6.70
C GLU A 294 0.34 -5.72 -7.09
N GLU A 295 0.41 -4.64 -6.30
CA GLU A 295 1.36 -3.55 -6.50
C GLU A 295 2.81 -4.03 -6.37
N LEU A 296 3.07 -4.88 -5.37
CA LEU A 296 4.40 -5.45 -5.16
C LEU A 296 4.82 -6.33 -6.35
N ASP A 297 3.90 -7.14 -6.88
CA ASP A 297 4.17 -7.96 -8.07
C ASP A 297 4.50 -7.10 -9.29
N LEU A 298 3.73 -6.03 -9.50
CA LEU A 298 3.96 -5.08 -10.60
C LEU A 298 5.34 -4.40 -10.52
N LEU A 299 5.85 -4.18 -9.31
CA LEU A 299 7.11 -3.45 -9.07
C LEU A 299 8.35 -4.34 -9.09
N VAL A 300 8.30 -5.50 -8.42
CA VAL A 300 9.49 -6.36 -8.21
C VAL A 300 9.38 -7.74 -8.87
N GLY A 301 8.22 -8.09 -9.42
CA GLY A 301 7.95 -9.37 -10.05
C GLY A 301 7.76 -10.53 -9.06
N PRO A 302 7.41 -11.72 -9.58
CA PRO A 302 6.96 -12.85 -8.77
C PRO A 302 8.05 -13.44 -7.87
N ILE A 303 9.31 -13.40 -8.31
CA ILE A 303 10.45 -13.98 -7.58
C ILE A 303 10.67 -13.21 -6.26
N LEU A 304 10.79 -11.88 -6.35
CA LEU A 304 11.01 -11.05 -5.17
C LEU A 304 9.76 -10.94 -4.30
N LYS A 305 8.56 -11.01 -4.89
CA LYS A 305 7.30 -11.14 -4.15
C LYS A 305 7.26 -12.41 -3.29
N SER A 306 7.65 -13.56 -3.84
CA SER A 306 7.73 -14.83 -3.07
C SER A 306 8.72 -14.69 -1.92
N ARG A 307 9.91 -14.15 -2.18
CA ARG A 307 10.92 -13.89 -1.15
C ARG A 307 10.41 -12.95 -0.06
N TYR A 308 9.69 -11.89 -0.41
CA TYR A 308 9.08 -10.97 0.56
C TYR A 308 8.07 -11.70 1.46
N ALA A 309 7.22 -12.56 0.89
CA ALA A 309 6.29 -13.38 1.66
C ALA A 309 7.01 -14.32 2.64
N GLU A 310 8.05 -15.01 2.17
CA GLU A 310 8.89 -15.88 3.01
C GLU A 310 9.55 -15.12 4.17
N LEU A 311 10.07 -13.91 3.89
CA LEU A 311 10.67 -13.05 4.92
C LEU A 311 9.63 -12.54 5.92
N LYS A 312 8.42 -12.20 5.45
CA LYS A 312 7.31 -11.77 6.31
C LYS A 312 6.89 -12.90 7.25
N ASP A 313 6.76 -14.12 6.73
CA ASP A 313 6.48 -15.30 7.53
C ASP A 313 7.61 -15.59 8.52
N LYS A 314 8.87 -15.50 8.08
CA LYS A 314 10.04 -15.68 8.94
C LYS A 314 10.05 -14.68 10.10
N ILE A 315 9.80 -13.40 9.84
CA ILE A 315 9.74 -12.37 10.88
C ILE A 315 8.56 -12.62 11.83
N LEU A 316 7.40 -13.00 11.31
CA LEU A 316 6.24 -13.34 12.13
C LEU A 316 6.55 -14.54 13.04
N ILE A 317 7.21 -15.56 12.51
CA ILE A 317 7.65 -16.73 13.27
C ILE A 317 8.67 -16.36 14.35
N GLU A 318 9.71 -15.61 13.98
CA GLU A 318 10.75 -15.13 14.92
C GLU A 318 10.20 -14.13 15.95
N SER A 319 9.05 -13.52 15.66
CA SER A 319 8.40 -12.60 16.60
C SER A 319 7.78 -13.31 17.80
N ASP A 320 7.29 -14.55 17.65
CA ASP A 320 6.72 -15.33 18.76
C ASP A 320 7.82 -16.12 19.48
N PRO A 321 8.17 -15.76 20.72
CA PRO A 321 9.24 -16.41 21.49
C PRO A 321 8.93 -17.86 21.86
N ARG A 322 7.75 -18.41 21.53
CA ARG A 322 7.36 -19.79 21.80
C ARG A 322 7.56 -20.72 20.60
N LEU A 323 7.77 -20.16 19.42
CA LEU A 323 8.02 -20.89 18.17
C LEU A 323 9.51 -21.23 18.02
N CYS A 324 9.82 -22.37 17.41
CA CYS A 324 11.21 -22.70 17.04
C CYS A 324 11.27 -23.66 15.86
N PHE A 325 12.40 -23.69 15.17
CA PHE A 325 12.69 -24.67 14.13
C PHE A 325 13.17 -26.01 14.72
N CYS A 326 12.91 -27.10 14.00
CA CYS A 326 13.43 -28.42 14.31
C CYS A 326 14.97 -28.40 14.27
N PRO A 327 15.67 -28.93 15.28
CA PRO A 327 17.14 -28.91 15.33
C PRO A 327 17.80 -29.91 14.37
N ILE A 328 17.05 -30.83 13.76
CA ILE A 328 17.58 -31.74 12.75
C ILE A 328 17.87 -30.94 11.49
N LYS A 329 19.16 -30.90 11.08
CA LYS A 329 19.65 -30.11 9.94
C LYS A 329 18.92 -30.40 8.62
N SER A 330 18.53 -31.66 8.39
CA SER A 330 17.79 -32.07 7.19
C SER A 330 16.29 -31.78 7.26
N CYS A 331 15.75 -31.38 8.41
CA CYS A 331 14.33 -31.13 8.59
C CYS A 331 14.02 -29.63 8.74
N GLN A 332 14.56 -28.98 9.78
CA GLN A 332 14.35 -27.55 10.09
C GLN A 332 12.89 -27.06 10.03
N SER A 333 11.89 -27.95 10.08
CA SER A 333 10.48 -27.57 9.99
C SER A 333 10.07 -26.76 11.23
N LEU A 334 9.10 -25.84 11.05
CA LEU A 334 8.57 -25.02 12.14
C LEU A 334 7.85 -25.89 13.17
N VAL A 335 8.18 -25.71 14.45
CA VAL A 335 7.59 -26.46 15.57
C VAL A 335 6.90 -25.51 16.54
N ARG A 336 5.62 -25.79 16.80
CA ARG A 336 4.76 -25.02 17.72
C ARG A 336 4.73 -25.67 19.11
N PRO A 337 4.42 -24.93 20.18
CA PRO A 337 4.11 -25.51 21.48
C PRO A 337 2.95 -26.49 21.36
N SER A 338 3.09 -27.68 21.95
CA SER A 338 2.02 -28.68 21.93
C SER A 338 0.85 -28.18 22.78
N LYS A 339 -0.36 -28.13 22.19
CA LYS A 339 -1.60 -27.70 22.85
C LYS A 339 -2.02 -28.64 24.00
N PHE A 340 -1.48 -29.86 24.04
CA PHE A 340 -1.89 -30.91 24.99
C PHE A 340 -1.21 -30.81 26.36
N PHE A 341 -0.12 -30.06 26.49
CA PHE A 341 0.65 -29.98 27.74
C PHE A 341 0.47 -28.63 28.44
N ILE A 342 -0.77 -28.32 28.86
CA ILE A 342 -1.10 -27.20 29.77
C ILE A 342 -1.04 -27.70 31.22
N THR A 343 -0.04 -28.50 31.54
CA THR A 343 0.31 -28.82 32.93
C THR A 343 1.76 -28.41 33.10
N HIS A 344 2.08 -27.75 34.22
CA HIS A 344 3.38 -27.13 34.54
C HIS A 344 4.64 -28.00 34.33
N ARG A 345 4.47 -29.30 34.04
CA ARG A 345 5.56 -30.26 33.96
C ARG A 345 6.14 -30.39 32.54
N SER A 346 5.46 -30.00 31.45
CA SER A 346 5.93 -30.32 30.07
C SER A 346 6.06 -29.12 29.12
N GLU A 347 6.16 -27.90 29.66
CA GLU A 347 6.19 -26.64 28.87
C GLU A 347 7.34 -26.53 27.85
N THR A 348 8.44 -27.24 28.11
CA THR A 348 9.65 -27.22 27.29
C THR A 348 9.71 -28.34 26.25
N LEU A 349 8.75 -29.28 26.22
CA LEU A 349 8.72 -30.32 25.18
C LEU A 349 8.26 -29.74 23.84
N ARG A 350 8.93 -30.15 22.76
CA ARG A 350 8.54 -29.89 21.37
C ARG A 350 8.59 -31.19 20.58
N ILE A 351 7.58 -31.44 19.76
CA ILE A 351 7.52 -32.59 18.85
C ILE A 351 7.37 -32.04 17.45
N CYS A 352 8.33 -32.34 16.57
CA CYS A 352 8.25 -31.92 15.18
C CYS A 352 7.22 -32.79 14.44
N GLU A 353 6.18 -32.18 13.88
CA GLU A 353 5.15 -32.90 13.12
C GLU A 353 5.67 -33.45 11.78
N SER A 354 6.73 -32.87 11.22
CA SER A 354 7.30 -33.27 9.94
C SER A 354 8.22 -34.49 10.02
N CYS A 355 9.00 -34.64 11.10
CA CYS A 355 9.96 -35.74 11.26
C CYS A 355 9.76 -36.57 12.54
N GLY A 356 8.79 -36.23 13.39
CA GLY A 356 8.51 -36.90 14.65
C GLY A 356 9.54 -36.64 15.77
N TYR A 357 10.60 -35.87 15.50
CA TYR A 357 11.67 -35.65 16.49
C TYR A 357 11.16 -34.90 17.72
N SER A 358 11.36 -35.50 18.89
CA SER A 358 10.96 -34.96 20.18
C SER A 358 12.16 -34.37 20.91
N PHE A 359 12.13 -33.06 21.17
CA PHE A 359 13.27 -32.30 21.70
C PHE A 359 12.86 -31.26 22.75
N CYS A 360 13.84 -30.82 23.53
CA CYS A 360 13.66 -29.74 24.49
C CYS A 360 13.77 -28.37 23.79
N PHE A 361 12.80 -27.49 24.03
CA PHE A 361 12.74 -26.13 23.52
C PHE A 361 13.95 -25.28 23.94
N ILE A 362 14.50 -25.52 25.13
CA ILE A 362 15.62 -24.76 25.69
C ILE A 362 16.93 -25.25 25.07
N CYS A 363 17.27 -26.52 25.25
CA CYS A 363 18.59 -27.04 24.85
C CYS A 363 18.67 -27.58 23.42
N LYS A 364 17.54 -27.68 22.72
CA LYS A 364 17.41 -28.23 21.35
C LYS A 364 17.92 -29.67 21.17
N LYS A 365 18.18 -30.41 22.27
CA LYS A 365 18.52 -31.84 22.26
C LYS A 365 17.29 -32.71 22.54
N THR A 366 17.45 -34.03 22.39
CA THR A 366 16.41 -35.03 22.66
C THR A 366 15.73 -34.75 23.99
N TRP A 367 14.40 -34.85 24.02
CA TRP A 367 13.61 -34.58 25.21
C TRP A 367 14.09 -35.43 26.39
N HIS A 368 14.45 -34.76 27.49
CA HIS A 368 15.00 -35.39 28.68
C HIS A 368 13.99 -35.54 29.82
N GLY A 369 12.72 -35.16 29.60
CA GLY A 369 11.69 -35.24 30.63
C GLY A 369 11.55 -33.97 31.47
N PRO A 370 10.50 -33.92 32.31
CA PRO A 370 10.08 -32.72 33.03
C PRO A 370 10.97 -32.35 34.22
N THR A 371 11.55 -33.36 34.89
CA THR A 371 12.36 -33.23 36.11
C THR A 371 13.85 -33.16 35.84
N ASN A 372 14.30 -33.73 34.72
CA ASN A 372 15.71 -33.69 34.35
C ASN A 372 16.04 -32.31 33.82
N GLN A 373 16.96 -31.63 34.49
CA GLN A 373 17.49 -30.37 34.02
C GLN A 373 18.16 -30.58 32.65
N CYS A 374 18.03 -29.59 31.76
CA CYS A 374 18.79 -29.60 30.51
C CYS A 374 20.26 -29.86 30.80
N ALA A 375 20.98 -30.61 29.97
CA ALA A 375 22.41 -30.89 30.19
C ALA A 375 23.33 -29.65 30.08
N ILE A 376 22.76 -28.45 29.90
CA ILE A 376 23.49 -27.19 29.75
C ILE A 376 24.30 -26.84 31.02
N PRO A 377 23.79 -27.01 32.26
CA PRO A 377 24.59 -26.79 33.47
C PRO A 377 25.56 -27.96 33.76
N TYR A 378 25.26 -29.19 33.33
CA TYR A 378 26.14 -30.35 33.55
C TYR A 378 27.36 -30.37 32.63
N LEU A 379 27.23 -29.80 31.42
CA LEU A 379 28.32 -29.75 30.45
C LEU A 379 29.47 -28.88 30.97
N GLU A 380 29.18 -27.74 31.60
CA GLU A 380 30.20 -26.90 32.22
C GLU A 380 30.91 -27.62 33.37
N SER A 381 30.17 -28.29 34.26
CA SER A 381 30.78 -29.07 35.35
C SER A 381 31.57 -30.29 34.86
N LEU A 382 31.10 -30.95 33.80
CA LEU A 382 31.78 -32.09 33.18
C LEU A 382 33.09 -31.64 32.52
N ILE A 383 33.07 -30.52 31.80
CA ILE A 383 34.25 -29.95 31.16
C ILE A 383 35.25 -29.42 32.19
N ARG A 384 34.79 -28.74 33.25
CA ARG A 384 35.66 -28.39 34.39
C ARG A 384 36.30 -29.63 35.01
N ASN A 385 35.53 -30.68 35.26
CA ASN A 385 36.07 -31.95 35.80
C ASN A 385 37.02 -32.65 34.82
N CYS A 386 36.87 -32.47 33.51
CA CYS A 386 37.84 -32.95 32.52
C CYS A 386 39.14 -32.13 32.56
N LEU A 387 39.03 -30.80 32.61
CA LEU A 387 40.16 -29.87 32.59
C LEU A 387 40.96 -29.91 33.90
N ASP A 388 40.26 -29.81 35.04
CA ASP A 388 40.84 -29.67 36.39
C ASP A 388 40.95 -30.99 37.16
N GLY A 389 40.36 -32.08 36.63
CA GLY A 389 40.36 -33.39 37.30
C GLY A 389 41.66 -34.18 37.18
N THR A 390 41.82 -35.18 38.04
CA THR A 390 42.96 -36.12 38.01
C THR A 390 42.93 -37.01 36.76
N ASP A 391 44.08 -37.56 36.36
CA ASP A 391 44.18 -38.42 35.17
C ASP A 391 43.28 -39.67 35.24
N LEU A 392 42.99 -40.18 36.44
CA LEU A 392 42.04 -41.28 36.65
C LEU A 392 40.60 -40.85 36.32
N MET A 393 40.18 -39.69 36.83
CA MET A 393 38.85 -39.13 36.59
C MET A 393 38.65 -38.82 35.10
N ARG A 394 39.70 -38.31 34.44
CA ARG A 394 39.70 -38.02 33.01
C ARG A 394 39.51 -39.30 32.16
N LYS A 395 40.20 -40.39 32.51
CA LYS A 395 40.06 -41.72 31.86
C LYS A 395 38.69 -42.35 32.08
N GLU A 396 38.08 -42.19 33.25
CA GLU A 396 36.71 -42.67 33.52
C GLU A 396 35.66 -41.92 32.68
N ILE A 397 35.82 -40.60 32.56
CA ILE A 397 34.95 -39.77 31.72
C ILE A 397 35.15 -40.13 30.23
N GLU A 398 36.38 -40.35 29.78
CA GLU A 398 36.68 -40.79 28.42
C GLU A 398 36.04 -42.16 28.11
N LYS A 399 36.11 -43.13 29.03
CA LYS A 399 35.44 -44.43 28.88
C LYS A 399 33.92 -44.31 28.77
N LYS A 400 33.32 -43.35 29.49
CA LYS A 400 31.87 -43.17 29.56
C LYS A 400 31.29 -42.43 28.34
N TYR A 401 32.03 -41.47 27.79
CA TYR A 401 31.52 -40.59 26.72
C TYR A 401 32.21 -40.78 25.36
N GLY A 402 33.36 -41.46 25.32
CA GLY A 402 34.17 -41.66 24.14
C GLY A 402 35.00 -40.41 23.80
N ARG A 403 36.27 -40.62 23.44
CA ARG A 403 37.27 -39.57 23.22
C ARG A 403 36.84 -38.52 22.20
N THR A 404 36.46 -38.94 20.99
CA THR A 404 36.09 -38.03 19.89
C THR A 404 34.89 -37.14 20.24
N ARG A 405 33.91 -37.70 20.96
CA ARG A 405 32.73 -36.95 21.40
C ARG A 405 33.09 -35.97 22.51
N LEU A 406 33.98 -36.35 23.43
CA LEU A 406 34.48 -35.46 24.47
C LEU A 406 35.25 -34.28 23.86
N GLN A 407 36.10 -34.53 22.87
CA GLN A 407 36.83 -33.47 22.15
C GLN A 407 35.88 -32.47 21.49
N GLN A 408 34.84 -32.95 20.81
CA GLN A 408 33.84 -32.06 20.20
C GLN A 408 33.08 -31.24 21.26
N LEU A 409 32.70 -31.85 22.38
CA LEU A 409 31.99 -31.16 23.46
C LEU A 409 32.83 -30.07 24.13
N VAL A 410 34.13 -30.31 24.31
CA VAL A 410 35.07 -29.31 24.85
C VAL A 410 35.22 -28.16 23.86
N LYS A 411 35.39 -28.47 22.57
CA LYS A 411 35.47 -27.46 21.50
C LYS A 411 34.20 -26.59 21.45
N ASP A 412 33.03 -27.19 21.35
CA ASP A 412 31.74 -26.49 21.29
C ASP A 412 31.54 -25.58 22.51
N PHE A 413 31.94 -26.03 23.71
CA PHE A 413 31.82 -25.24 24.94
C PHE A 413 32.69 -23.98 24.92
N PHE A 414 33.94 -24.08 24.45
CA PHE A 414 34.82 -22.93 24.36
C PHE A 414 34.37 -21.95 23.27
N GLU A 415 33.91 -22.45 22.12
CA GLU A 415 33.34 -21.63 21.05
C GLU A 415 32.08 -20.89 21.50
N GLU A 416 31.17 -21.56 22.22
CA GLU A 416 29.95 -20.96 22.79
C GLU A 416 30.30 -19.90 23.86
N ARG A 417 31.25 -20.19 24.76
CA ARG A 417 31.70 -19.23 25.79
C ARG A 417 32.35 -17.99 25.17
N SER A 418 33.15 -18.17 24.13
CA SER A 418 33.76 -17.08 23.37
C SER A 418 32.70 -16.23 22.68
N SER A 419 31.72 -16.88 22.03
CA SER A 419 30.59 -16.20 21.40
C SER A 419 29.75 -15.40 22.40
N GLN A 420 29.53 -15.93 23.61
CA GLN A 420 28.82 -15.22 24.68
C GLN A 420 29.61 -14.03 25.21
N ASN A 421 30.92 -14.18 25.40
CA ASN A 421 31.77 -13.10 25.90
C ASN A 421 31.86 -11.96 24.88
N TRP A 422 32.03 -12.30 23.59
CA TRP A 422 31.98 -11.33 22.50
C TRP A 422 30.65 -10.58 22.46
N LYS A 423 29.50 -11.29 22.54
CA LYS A 423 28.18 -10.64 22.59
C LYS A 423 28.05 -9.70 23.78
N LYS A 424 28.54 -10.10 24.96
CA LYS A 424 28.48 -9.28 26.18
C LYS A 424 29.32 -8.00 26.05
N ASN A 425 30.47 -8.08 25.39
CA ASN A 425 31.41 -6.96 25.28
C ASN A 425 31.09 -6.03 24.10
N ASN A 426 30.50 -6.55 23.02
CA ASN A 426 30.32 -5.83 21.76
C ASN A 426 28.87 -5.48 21.42
N THR A 427 27.90 -5.84 22.28
CA THR A 427 26.48 -5.54 22.01
C THR A 427 25.78 -4.93 23.22
N THR A 428 24.72 -4.19 22.95
CA THR A 428 23.84 -3.61 23.96
C THR A 428 22.40 -4.05 23.70
N SER A 429 21.73 -4.55 24.73
CA SER A 429 20.35 -4.99 24.61
C SER A 429 19.37 -3.83 24.40
N CYS A 430 18.45 -3.99 23.46
CA CYS A 430 17.37 -3.03 23.26
C CYS A 430 16.44 -2.98 24.48
N VAL A 431 16.21 -1.78 25.02
CA VAL A 431 15.33 -1.52 26.17
C VAL A 431 13.89 -2.02 26.01
N LYS A 432 13.38 -2.14 24.77
CA LYS A 432 11.99 -2.54 24.51
C LYS A 432 11.82 -4.04 24.26
N CYS A 433 12.66 -4.63 23.41
CA CYS A 433 12.49 -6.02 22.97
C CYS A 433 13.63 -6.97 23.38
N GLY A 434 14.65 -6.46 24.07
CA GLY A 434 15.72 -7.24 24.67
C GLY A 434 16.76 -7.81 23.69
N ILE A 435 16.60 -7.62 22.38
CA ILE A 435 17.58 -8.16 21.43
C ILE A 435 18.94 -7.48 21.61
N PRO A 436 20.06 -8.22 21.55
CA PRO A 436 21.40 -7.62 21.50
C PRO A 436 21.57 -6.91 20.16
N VAL A 437 22.00 -5.65 20.21
CA VAL A 437 22.26 -4.82 19.04
C VAL A 437 23.75 -4.48 19.04
N GLU A 438 24.41 -4.69 17.91
CA GLU A 438 25.80 -4.30 17.67
C GLU A 438 25.88 -2.86 17.16
N LYS A 439 26.96 -2.14 17.50
CA LYS A 439 27.18 -0.76 17.09
C LYS A 439 27.72 -0.69 15.66
N SER A 440 27.01 0.02 14.77
CA SER A 440 27.36 0.16 13.34
C SER A 440 28.28 1.36 13.04
N GLU A 441 29.29 1.60 13.87
CA GLU A 441 30.23 2.75 13.83
C GLU A 441 29.65 4.15 14.17
N GLY A 442 30.54 5.06 14.58
CA GLY A 442 30.32 6.52 14.64
C GLY A 442 29.52 7.06 15.84
N CYS A 443 28.35 6.52 16.17
CA CYS A 443 27.41 7.17 17.10
C CYS A 443 26.85 6.21 18.16
N ASN A 444 26.66 6.69 19.39
CA ASN A 444 26.04 5.93 20.48
C ASN A 444 24.51 5.93 20.45
N HIS A 445 23.88 6.75 19.61
CA HIS A 445 22.44 6.69 19.37
C HIS A 445 22.14 5.54 18.42
N MET A 446 21.40 4.55 18.90
CA MET A 446 21.04 3.34 18.15
C MET A 446 19.55 3.26 17.90
N LEU A 447 19.21 2.70 16.74
CA LEU A 447 17.87 2.29 16.36
C LEU A 447 17.80 0.77 16.40
N CYS A 448 16.90 0.22 17.22
CA CYS A 448 16.73 -1.23 17.28
C CYS A 448 16.22 -1.77 15.93
N PRO A 449 16.92 -2.69 15.26
CA PRO A 449 16.54 -3.18 13.93
C PRO A 449 15.19 -3.92 13.94
N ARG A 450 14.78 -4.47 15.10
CA ARG A 450 13.52 -5.19 15.27
C ARG A 450 12.34 -4.30 15.59
N CYS A 451 12.48 -3.38 16.54
CA CYS A 451 11.34 -2.63 17.09
C CYS A 451 11.43 -1.11 16.92
N GLN A 452 12.48 -0.62 16.24
CA GLN A 452 12.71 0.79 15.93
C GLN A 452 12.75 1.73 17.15
N THR A 453 12.95 1.18 18.35
CA THR A 453 13.13 2.01 19.56
C THR A 453 14.49 2.68 19.52
N HIS A 454 14.52 3.99 19.72
CA HIS A 454 15.75 4.76 19.91
C HIS A 454 16.29 4.48 21.31
N PHE A 455 17.57 4.14 21.42
CA PHE A 455 18.22 3.91 22.70
C PHE A 455 19.71 4.24 22.64
N CYS A 456 20.32 4.51 23.80
CA CYS A 456 21.76 4.76 23.90
C CYS A 456 22.52 3.43 24.02
N PHE A 457 23.52 3.22 23.16
CA PHE A 457 24.39 2.04 23.19
C PHE A 457 25.21 1.97 24.48
N ARG A 458 25.62 3.10 25.08
CA ARG A 458 26.46 3.06 26.28
C ARG A 458 25.69 2.65 27.53
N CYS A 459 24.54 3.26 27.78
CA CYS A 459 23.79 3.09 29.03
C CYS A 459 22.52 2.26 28.86
N GLY A 460 22.15 1.86 27.63
CA GLY A 460 20.93 1.11 27.34
C GLY A 460 19.63 1.89 27.53
N SER A 461 19.69 3.18 27.87
CA SER A 461 18.51 3.99 28.18
C SER A 461 17.69 4.29 26.92
N LYS A 462 16.36 4.29 27.07
CA LYS A 462 15.42 4.71 26.03
C LYS A 462 15.64 6.19 25.70
N LEU A 463 15.75 6.52 24.41
CA LEU A 463 15.89 7.89 23.93
C LEU A 463 14.54 8.40 23.40
N ASN A 464 14.34 9.71 23.45
CA ASN A 464 13.19 10.36 22.84
C ASN A 464 13.36 10.34 21.30
N PRO A 465 12.39 9.81 20.52
CA PRO A 465 12.45 9.86 19.05
C PRO A 465 12.50 11.28 18.47
N ASP A 466 11.83 12.25 19.11
CA ASP A 466 11.78 13.64 18.62
C ASP A 466 13.07 14.41 18.93
N GLU A 467 13.78 14.02 19.99
CA GLU A 467 15.03 14.63 20.41
C GLU A 467 16.05 13.57 20.88
N PRO A 468 16.55 12.73 19.96
CA PRO A 468 17.41 11.60 20.32
C PRO A 468 18.77 12.03 20.88
N TYR A 469 19.22 13.24 20.53
CA TYR A 469 20.50 13.80 20.98
C TYR A 469 20.42 14.54 22.32
N GLY A 470 19.21 14.80 22.84
CA GLY A 470 19.04 15.48 24.14
C GLY A 470 19.71 14.72 25.29
N HIS A 471 19.74 13.39 25.23
CA HIS A 471 20.46 12.55 26.19
C HIS A 471 21.97 12.80 26.22
N TYR A 472 22.58 13.25 25.13
CA TYR A 472 24.02 13.56 25.09
C TYR A 472 24.31 15.04 25.35
N SER A 473 23.28 15.89 25.30
CA SER A 473 23.40 17.35 25.47
C SER A 473 22.98 17.83 26.86
N SER A 474 22.35 16.96 27.66
CA SER A 474 21.94 17.28 29.03
C SER A 474 23.04 16.97 30.05
N PRO A 475 23.51 17.94 30.86
CA PRO A 475 24.48 17.70 31.92
C PRO A 475 24.04 16.71 33.01
N GLN A 476 22.73 16.45 33.10
CA GLN A 476 22.15 15.49 34.06
C GLN A 476 22.23 14.04 33.57
N SER A 477 22.56 13.83 32.28
CA SER A 477 22.66 12.51 31.69
C SER A 477 24.01 11.86 32.00
N PRO A 478 24.04 10.55 32.31
CA PRO A 478 25.30 9.80 32.46
C PRO A 478 26.11 9.71 31.16
N CYS A 479 25.56 10.14 30.03
CA CYS A 479 26.22 10.14 28.72
C CYS A 479 26.39 11.55 28.14
N PHE A 480 26.40 12.59 28.97
CA PHE A 480 26.68 13.96 28.54
C PHE A 480 28.01 14.07 27.78
N ASN A 481 28.00 14.69 26.59
CA ASN A 481 29.11 14.77 25.64
C ASN A 481 29.70 13.43 25.17
N GLN A 482 28.96 12.32 25.30
CA GLN A 482 29.38 10.97 24.89
C GLN A 482 28.64 10.48 23.64
N LEU A 483 28.28 11.37 22.71
CA LEU A 483 27.58 11.00 21.47
C LEU A 483 28.47 10.16 20.57
N ILE A 484 29.72 10.58 20.42
CA ILE A 484 30.78 9.94 19.63
C ILE A 484 31.86 9.49 20.63
N ASN A 485 32.45 8.32 20.41
CA ASN A 485 33.56 7.86 21.25
C ASN A 485 34.81 8.69 20.91
N HIS A 486 35.19 9.65 21.75
CA HIS A 486 36.53 10.23 21.74
C HIS A 486 37.41 9.44 22.70
N ASP A 487 37.89 8.26 22.31
CA ASP A 487 38.96 7.60 23.06
C ASP A 487 39.81 6.71 22.15
N GLN A 488 41.09 7.08 22.07
CA GLN A 488 42.21 6.35 21.50
C GLN A 488 42.66 5.14 22.35
N ASN A 489 41.81 4.59 23.23
CA ASN A 489 42.21 3.56 24.21
C ASN A 489 41.28 2.33 24.22
N HIS A 490 40.89 1.82 23.06
CA HIS A 490 40.31 0.47 22.95
C HIS A 490 41.37 -0.66 22.87
N SER A 491 42.66 -0.33 22.98
CA SER A 491 43.76 -1.31 22.95
C SER A 491 43.98 -2.05 24.27
N ASP A 492 43.69 -1.43 25.43
CA ASP A 492 44.21 -1.94 26.71
C ASP A 492 43.29 -2.94 27.44
N GLN A 493 42.01 -3.01 27.06
CA GLN A 493 41.07 -4.01 27.59
C GLN A 493 40.96 -5.25 26.70
N ASN A 494 41.09 -5.09 25.37
CA ASN A 494 41.24 -6.23 24.46
C ASN A 494 42.54 -7.00 24.73
N ALA A 495 43.65 -6.32 25.04
CA ALA A 495 44.92 -6.99 25.33
C ALA A 495 44.90 -7.92 26.57
N LYS A 496 44.06 -7.63 27.58
CA LYS A 496 43.91 -8.49 28.77
C LYS A 496 42.98 -9.67 28.55
N ASP A 497 41.97 -9.51 27.68
CA ASP A 497 41.05 -10.58 27.31
C ASP A 497 41.65 -11.50 26.24
N ASP A 498 42.53 -10.98 25.37
CA ASP A 498 43.33 -11.75 24.40
C ASP A 498 44.38 -12.62 25.10
N GLU A 499 45.02 -12.15 26.19
CA GLU A 499 45.92 -12.95 27.03
C GLU A 499 45.21 -14.14 27.71
N VAL A 500 43.92 -13.96 28.04
CA VAL A 500 43.06 -15.02 28.59
C VAL A 500 42.68 -16.01 27.47
N TYR A 501 42.43 -15.53 26.26
CA TYR A 501 42.12 -16.34 25.08
C TYR A 501 43.28 -17.27 24.69
N ASP A 502 44.50 -16.75 24.63
CA ASP A 502 45.71 -17.53 24.33
C ASP A 502 45.96 -18.64 25.37
N LYS A 503 45.77 -18.34 26.66
CA LYS A 503 45.96 -19.33 27.73
C LYS A 503 44.92 -20.46 27.68
N TYR A 504 43.69 -20.19 27.28
CA TYR A 504 42.64 -21.21 27.19
C TYR A 504 42.70 -22.02 25.90
N GLU A 505 43.11 -21.42 24.77
CA GLU A 505 43.41 -22.16 23.55
C GLU A 505 44.63 -23.08 23.75
N GLU A 506 45.64 -22.61 24.49
CA GLU A 506 46.79 -23.43 24.89
C GLU A 506 46.38 -24.56 25.85
N LEU A 507 45.52 -24.32 26.84
CA LEU A 507 44.96 -25.37 27.71
C LEU A 507 44.13 -26.40 26.92
N ALA A 508 43.31 -25.95 25.96
CA ALA A 508 42.54 -26.83 25.08
C ALA A 508 43.47 -27.65 24.17
N ARG A 509 44.51 -27.03 23.58
CA ARG A 509 45.55 -27.72 22.79
C ARG A 509 46.35 -28.72 23.63
N MET A 510 46.79 -28.35 24.84
CA MET A 510 47.50 -29.24 25.76
C MET A 510 46.64 -30.42 26.20
N PHE A 511 45.33 -30.21 26.40
CA PHE A 511 44.39 -31.29 26.72
C PHE A 511 44.17 -32.22 25.52
N LEU A 512 44.03 -31.66 24.31
CA LEU A 512 43.90 -32.42 23.06
C LEU A 512 45.17 -33.20 22.68
N LEU A 513 46.36 -32.75 23.12
CA LEU A 513 47.64 -33.45 22.95
C LEU A 513 47.87 -34.56 23.99
N LYS A 514 47.21 -34.50 25.15
CA LYS A 514 47.36 -35.47 26.27
C LYS A 514 46.34 -36.61 26.25
N LEU A 515 45.16 -36.38 25.68
CA LEU A 515 44.29 -37.45 25.21
C LEU A 515 45.00 -38.07 24.03
#